data_AF-A0A9E5FH28-F1
#
_entry.id   AF-A0A9E5FH28-F1
#
_cell.length_a   1.000
_cell.length_b   1.000
_cell.length_c   1.000
_cell.angle_alpha   90.00
_cell.angle_beta   90.00
_cell.angle_gamma   90.00
#
_symmetry.space_group_name_H-M   'P 1'
#
loop_
_entity.id
_entity.type
_entity.pdbx_description
1 polymer ?
#
loop_
_entity_poly.entity_id
_entity_poly.type
_entity_poly.pdbx_seq_one_letter_code
_entity_poly.pdbx_strand_id
1 'polypeptide(L)' 'PLNLIHLRNMLSVTEAGAIVFPPVPAFYTEPSSIEDMVTQTVGRILDLFDIELPGIRRWGEDVGMEKSD' A
#
# COMPACT_ATOMS: atom_id res chain seq x y z
N PRO A 1 -11.20 2.80 -15.04
CA PRO A 1 -9.91 3.08 -15.70
C PRO A 1 -9.55 4.55 -15.50
N LEU A 2 -8.25 4.88 -15.52
CA LEU A 2 -7.79 6.26 -15.46
C LEU A 2 -7.76 6.85 -16.86
N ASN A 3 -8.31 8.05 -17.05
CA ASN A 3 -8.22 8.78 -18.31
C ASN A 3 -7.03 9.77 -18.27
N LEU A 4 -6.77 10.42 -19.40
CA LEU A 4 -5.65 11.36 -19.53
C LEU A 4 -5.75 12.56 -18.56
N ILE A 5 -6.96 13.02 -18.23
CA ILE A 5 -7.16 14.12 -17.28
C ILE A 5 -6.76 13.66 -15.87
N HIS A 6 -7.16 12.45 -15.45
CA HIS A 6 -6.75 11.90 -14.16
C HIS A 6 -5.22 11.79 -14.07
N LEU A 7 -4.56 11.27 -15.10
CA LEU A 7 -3.10 11.10 -15.13
C LEU A 7 -2.36 12.44 -15.05
N ARG A 8 -2.82 13.47 -15.79
CA ARG A 8 -2.24 14.81 -15.72
C ARG A 8 -2.39 15.42 -14.33
N ASN A 9 -3.57 15.29 -13.71
CA ASN A 9 -3.80 15.80 -12.36
C ASN A 9 -2.91 15.09 -11.32
N MET A 10 -2.81 13.75 -11.40
CA MET A 10 -1.95 12.97 -10.51
C MET A 10 -0.48 13.32 -10.69
N LEU A 11 -0.02 13.55 -11.93
CA LEU A 11 1.34 14.03 -12.21
C LEU A 11 1.59 15.40 -11.58
N SER A 12 0.72 16.37 -11.85
CA SER A 12 0.91 17.74 -11.37
C SER A 12 0.97 17.85 -9.84
N VAL A 13 0.13 17.12 -9.11
CA VAL A 13 0.21 17.12 -7.64
C VAL A 13 1.45 16.39 -7.13
N THR A 14 1.91 15.35 -7.84
CA THR A 14 3.15 14.64 -7.51
C THR A 14 4.37 15.55 -7.69
N GLU A 15 4.42 16.33 -8.78
CA GLU A 15 5.47 17.34 -9.00
C GLU A 15 5.48 18.43 -7.91
N ALA A 16 4.31 18.74 -7.34
CA ALA A 16 4.18 19.68 -6.23
C ALA A 16 4.50 19.07 -4.85
N GLY A 17 4.86 17.79 -4.78
CA GLY A 17 5.27 17.09 -3.56
C GLY A 17 4.19 16.26 -2.86
N ALA A 18 3.00 16.12 -3.44
CA ALA A 18 1.98 15.21 -2.91
C ALA A 18 2.30 13.76 -3.29
N ILE A 19 1.81 12.81 -2.48
CA ILE A 19 1.88 11.38 -2.80
C ILE A 19 0.50 10.93 -3.27
N VAL A 20 0.42 10.40 -4.49
CA VAL A 20 -0.79 9.77 -5.02
C VAL A 20 -0.77 8.29 -4.66
N PHE A 21 -1.60 7.90 -3.70
CA PHE A 21 -1.75 6.51 -3.27
C PHE A 21 -3.08 5.93 -3.77
N PRO A 22 -3.12 5.23 -4.91
CA PRO A 22 -4.33 4.54 -5.33
C PRO A 22 -4.60 3.36 -4.38
N PRO A 23 -5.83 3.17 -3.87
CA PRO A 23 -6.16 2.08 -2.95
C PRO A 23 -6.30 0.75 -3.72
N VAL A 24 -5.17 0.19 -4.15
CA VAL A 24 -5.08 -1.10 -4.82
C VAL A 24 -4.73 -2.18 -3.78
N PRO A 25 -5.64 -3.12 -3.44
CA PRO A 25 -5.40 -4.09 -2.37
C PRO A 25 -4.19 -5.00 -2.63
N ALA A 26 -3.39 -5.23 -1.60
CA ALA A 26 -2.20 -6.08 -1.69
C ALA A 26 -2.52 -7.57 -1.43
N PHE A 27 -2.86 -8.28 -2.49
CA PHE A 27 -3.21 -9.71 -2.42
C PHE A 27 -2.06 -10.65 -2.07
N TYR A 28 -0.79 -10.21 -2.14
CA TYR A 28 0.35 -11.02 -1.71
C TYR A 28 0.30 -11.35 -0.20
N THR A 29 -0.47 -10.57 0.57
CA THR A 29 -0.70 -10.88 1.98
C THR A 29 -1.74 -11.98 2.16
N GLU A 30 -2.36 -12.53 1.12
CA GLU A 30 -3.45 -13.51 1.26
C GLU A 30 -4.51 -13.06 2.29
N PRO A 31 -5.15 -11.88 2.09
CA PRO A 31 -6.17 -11.38 3.01
C PRO A 31 -7.38 -12.31 3.02
N SER A 32 -7.90 -12.58 4.22
CA SER A 32 -9.06 -13.45 4.43
C SER A 32 -10.39 -12.69 4.44
N SER A 33 -10.32 -11.36 4.57
CA SER A 33 -11.47 -10.48 4.68
C SER A 33 -11.25 -9.13 3.98
N ILE A 34 -12.32 -8.37 3.77
CA ILE A 34 -12.22 -6.98 3.31
C ILE A 34 -11.53 -6.11 4.36
N GLU A 35 -11.75 -6.40 5.64
CA GLU A 35 -11.11 -5.69 6.75
C GLU A 35 -9.59 -5.86 6.72
N ASP A 36 -9.09 -7.04 6.36
CA ASP A 36 -7.66 -7.31 6.20
C ASP A 36 -7.08 -6.45 5.07
N MET A 37 -7.79 -6.32 3.94
CA MET A 37 -7.38 -5.48 2.82
C MET A 37 -7.33 -4.00 3.18
N VAL A 38 -8.34 -3.53 3.90
CA VAL A 38 -8.42 -2.13 4.36
C VAL A 38 -7.31 -1.86 5.38
N THR A 39 -7.12 -2.75 6.36
CA THR A 39 -6.07 -2.65 7.38
C THR A 39 -4.69 -2.59 6.73
N GLN A 40 -4.42 -3.49 5.77
CA GLN A 40 -3.17 -3.48 5.02
C GLN A 40 -2.96 -2.15 4.27
N THR A 41 -4.00 -1.66 3.59
CA THR A 41 -3.95 -0.40 2.82
C THR A 41 -3.68 0.79 3.73
N VAL A 42 -4.37 0.88 4.88
CA VAL A 42 -4.19 1.95 5.87
C VAL A 42 -2.80 1.87 6.50
N GLY A 43 -2.31 0.69 6.84
CA GLY A 43 -0.94 0.50 7.33
C GLY A 43 0.11 1.07 6.37
N ARG A 44 -0.03 0.81 5.06
CA ARG A 44 0.86 1.36 4.03
C ARG A 44 0.76 2.88 3.86
N ILE A 45 -0.39 3.47 4.16
CA ILE A 45 -0.56 4.93 4.17
C ILE A 45 0.14 5.51 5.42
N LEU A 46 -0.02 4.88 6.58
CA LEU A 46 0.62 5.31 7.84
C LEU A 46 2.15 5.21 7.77
N ASP A 47 2.69 4.21 7.04
CA ASP A 47 4.12 4.10 6.74
C ASP A 47 4.66 5.39 6.06
N LEU A 48 3.86 6.12 5.28
CA LEU A 48 4.27 7.40 4.64
C LEU A 48 4.49 8.55 5.64
N PHE A 49 3.98 8.37 6.87
CA PHE A 49 4.10 9.33 7.97
C PHE A 49 5.03 8.80 9.08
N ASP A 50 5.80 7.75 8.80
CA ASP A 50 6.65 7.06 9.78
C ASP A 50 5.87 6.52 10.99
N ILE A 51 4.59 6.15 10.78
CA ILE A 51 3.72 5.55 11.80
C ILE A 51 3.55 4.07 11.50
N GLU A 52 4.13 3.23 12.35
CA GLU A 52 4.00 1.78 12.21
C GLU A 52 2.71 1.25 12.86
N LEU A 53 1.94 0.49 12.08
CA LEU A 53 0.77 -0.23 12.58
C LEU A 53 1.18 -1.69 12.90
N PRO A 54 1.02 -2.16 14.14
CA PRO A 54 1.36 -3.53 14.51
C PRO A 54 0.57 -4.57 13.71
N GLY A 55 1.21 -5.67 13.34
CA GLY A 55 0.55 -6.81 12.68
C GLY A 55 0.34 -6.66 11.17
N ILE A 56 0.87 -5.61 10.55
CA ILE A 56 0.90 -5.48 9.09
C ILE A 56 1.95 -6.43 8.52
N ARG A 57 1.50 -7.37 7.68
CA ARG A 57 2.39 -8.30 6.97
C ARG A 57 3.10 -7.60 5.81
N ARG A 58 4.43 -7.52 5.88
CA ARG A 58 5.28 -6.90 4.85
C ARG A 58 6.02 -7.94 4.02
N TRP A 59 6.15 -7.64 2.72
CA TRP A 59 6.90 -8.49 1.80
C TRP A 59 8.39 -8.51 2.18
N GLY A 60 8.98 -9.71 2.27
CA GLY A 60 10.39 -9.90 2.63
C GLY A 60 10.69 -9.82 4.13
N GLU A 61 9.70 -9.49 4.97
CA GLU A 61 9.79 -9.53 6.43
C GLU A 61 8.91 -10.67 6.97
N ASP A 62 7.60 -10.56 6.76
CA ASP A 62 6.60 -11.50 7.28
C ASP A 62 6.08 -12.47 6.20
N VAL A 63 6.22 -12.09 4.93
CA VAL A 63 5.70 -12.84 3.78
C VAL A 63 6.85 -13.10 2.82
N GLY A 64 7.15 -14.38 2.59
CA GLY A 64 8.13 -14.80 1.59
C GLY A 64 9.59 -14.64 2.05
N MET A 65 9.98 -15.41 3.06
CA MET A 65 11.15 -16.32 3.03
C MET A 65 10.99 -17.26 4.22
N GLU A 66 10.60 -18.52 3.99
CA GLU A 66 11.04 -19.56 4.91
C GLU A 66 12.58 -19.54 4.85
N LYS A 67 13.23 -19.20 5.95
CA LYS A 67 14.64 -19.54 6.08
C LYS A 67 14.69 -21.06 6.02
N SER A 68 15.07 -21.58 4.85
CA SER A 68 15.53 -22.95 4.74
C SER A 68 16.80 -23.05 5.57
N ASP A 69 16.68 -23.57 6.79
CA ASP A 69 17.81 -24.08 7.57
C ASP A 69 18.48 -25.27 6.85
#